data_AF-A0A358QV42-F1
#
_entry.id   AF-A0A358QV42-F1
#
_cell.length_a   1.000
_cell.length_b   1.000
_cell.length_c   1.000
_cell.angle_alpha   90.00
_cell.angle_beta   90.00
_cell.angle_gamma   90.00
#
_symmetry.space_group_name_H-M   'P 1'
#
loop_
_entity.id
_entity.type
_entity.pdbx_description
1 polymer ?
#
loop_
_entity_poly.entity_id
_entity_poly.type
_entity_poly.pdbx_seq_one_letter_code
_entity_poly.pdbx_strand_id
1 'polypeptide(L)'
;MNCPGNFEWSLFLDNELPPAKKEEMEEHLDRCRDCRLLADSLQEENRFIGAALAATPLPLNLEEFIRHRLRSKSRAEIRWLFILIPAAALTGILAVSAAGLWSLLENVFFFAIMLAGGTLFTEAALIIAGLLRQAALASLSGELALPALMVIVFCLTWIKIRLRKGGPAHA
;
A
#
# COMPACT_ATOMS: atom_id res chain seq x y z
N MET A 1 28.73 42.59 1.77
CA MET A 1 28.17 41.23 1.80
C MET A 1 27.47 41.07 3.14
N ASN A 2 26.24 40.56 3.17
CA ASN A 2 25.56 40.31 4.44
C ASN A 2 26.21 39.10 5.11
N CYS A 3 26.35 39.13 6.44
CA CYS A 3 26.81 37.97 7.19
C CYS A 3 25.76 36.85 7.12
N PRO A 4 26.19 35.58 7.07
CA PRO A 4 25.30 34.44 7.03
C PRO A 4 24.44 34.35 8.29
N GLY A 5 23.23 33.80 8.15
CA GLY A 5 22.30 33.64 9.26
C GLY A 5 22.72 32.50 10.22
N ASN A 6 22.20 32.52 11.45
CA ASN A 6 22.50 31.48 12.46
C ASN A 6 22.24 30.04 11.98
N PHE A 7 21.21 29.85 11.13
CA PHE A 7 20.89 28.53 10.58
C PHE A 7 21.96 28.03 9.58
N GLU A 8 22.49 28.92 8.73
CA GLU A 8 23.53 28.56 7.76
C GLU A 8 24.83 28.19 8.46
N TRP A 9 25.12 28.83 9.60
CA TRP A 9 26.25 28.46 10.46
C TRP A 9 26.14 27.05 11.01
N SER A 10 24.98 26.67 11.54
CA SER A 10 24.75 25.29 12.03
C SER A 10 25.02 24.28 10.93
N LEU A 11 24.43 24.49 9.74
CA LEU A 11 24.63 23.60 8.60
C LEU A 11 26.09 23.55 8.12
N PHE A 12 26.82 24.67 8.17
CA PHE A 12 28.24 24.69 7.81
C PHE A 12 29.09 23.87 8.79
N LEU A 13 28.89 24.07 10.09
CA LEU A 13 29.64 23.39 11.15
C LEU A 13 29.35 21.88 11.18
N ASP A 14 28.12 21.49 10.89
CA ASP A 14 27.70 20.08 10.78
C ASP A 14 28.08 19.45 9.42
N ASN A 15 28.68 20.24 8.50
CA ASN A 15 29.03 19.85 7.13
C ASN A 15 27.81 19.34 6.32
N GLU A 16 26.64 19.92 6.59
CA GLU A 16 25.36 19.64 5.92
C GLU A 16 25.00 20.69 4.85
N LEU A 17 25.84 21.70 4.65
CA LEU A 17 25.65 22.67 3.57
C LEU A 17 25.83 22.02 2.18
N PRO A 18 24.95 22.32 1.20
CA PRO A 18 25.15 21.92 -0.18
C PRO A 18 26.49 22.46 -0.73
N PRO A 19 27.17 21.74 -1.65
CA PRO A 19 28.51 22.11 -2.11
C PRO A 19 28.65 23.56 -2.60
N ALA A 20 27.69 24.04 -3.39
CA ALA A 20 27.69 25.43 -3.88
C ALA A 20 27.62 26.47 -2.75
N LYS A 21 26.83 26.20 -1.70
CA LYS A 21 26.68 27.08 -0.55
C LYS A 21 27.88 27.00 0.40
N LYS A 22 28.52 25.85 0.44
CA LYS A 22 29.78 25.67 1.17
C LYS A 22 30.90 26.52 0.55
N GLU A 23 31.01 26.54 -0.77
CA GLU A 23 31.98 27.39 -1.49
C GLU A 23 31.71 28.88 -1.25
N GLU A 24 30.44 29.32 -1.34
CA GLU A 24 30.05 30.70 -0.99
C GLU A 24 30.41 31.07 0.47
N MET A 25 30.22 30.13 1.41
CA MET A 25 30.57 30.32 2.81
C MET A 25 32.09 30.43 3.00
N GLU A 26 32.86 29.55 2.37
CA GLU A 26 34.33 29.58 2.42
C GLU A 26 34.87 30.90 1.84
N GLU A 27 34.34 31.36 0.70
CA GLU A 27 34.67 32.66 0.11
C GLU A 27 34.30 33.83 1.05
N HIS A 28 33.19 33.72 1.78
CA HIS A 28 32.81 34.70 2.79
C HIS A 28 33.79 34.72 3.97
N LEU A 29 34.20 33.55 4.48
CA LEU A 29 35.17 33.43 5.58
C LEU A 29 36.53 34.02 5.19
N ASP A 30 36.92 33.93 3.92
CA ASP A 30 38.14 34.54 3.39
C ASP A 30 38.09 36.07 3.37
N ARG A 31 36.91 36.67 3.28
CA ARG A 31 36.72 38.13 3.19
C ARG A 31 36.27 38.79 4.49
N CYS A 32 35.59 38.06 5.37
CA CYS A 32 35.03 38.59 6.61
C CYS A 32 35.79 38.06 7.83
N ARG A 33 36.61 38.94 8.43
CA ARG A 33 37.40 38.60 9.63
C ARG A 33 36.53 38.19 10.83
N ASP A 34 35.43 38.89 11.06
CA ASP A 34 34.57 38.65 12.23
C ASP A 34 33.89 37.27 12.14
N CYS A 35 33.37 36.92 10.96
CA CYS A 35 32.81 35.60 10.70
C CYS A 35 33.85 34.49 10.82
N ARG A 36 35.10 34.73 10.38
CA ARG A 36 36.19 33.76 10.55
C ARG A 36 36.50 33.50 12.02
N LEU A 37 36.63 34.55 12.83
CA LEU A 37 36.86 34.42 14.27
C LEU A 37 35.72 33.68 14.97
N LEU A 38 34.48 33.92 14.54
CA LEU A 38 33.31 33.18 15.04
C LEU A 38 33.38 31.69 14.65
N ALA A 39 33.70 31.38 13.40
CA ALA A 39 33.85 30.01 12.92
C ALA A 39 34.91 29.25 13.72
N ASP A 40 36.09 29.87 13.89
CA ASP A 40 37.21 29.31 14.64
C ASP A 40 36.81 29.05 16.11
N SER A 41 36.11 29.99 16.74
CA SER A 41 35.60 29.84 18.11
C SER A 41 34.61 28.68 18.24
N LEU A 42 33.67 28.54 17.31
CA LEU A 42 32.67 27.46 17.32
C LEU A 42 33.30 26.10 17.05
N GLN A 43 34.29 26.03 16.14
CA GLN A 43 35.06 24.81 15.90
C GLN A 43 35.86 24.39 17.13
N GLU A 44 36.46 25.33 17.85
CA GLU A 44 37.21 25.04 19.07
C GLU A 44 36.29 24.57 20.21
N GLU A 45 35.10 25.17 20.35
CA GLU A 45 34.08 24.70 21.28
C GLU A 45 33.62 23.27 20.96
N ASN A 46 33.36 22.97 19.67
CA ASN A 46 33.03 21.62 19.22
C ASN A 46 34.15 20.61 19.51
N ARG A 47 35.43 21.00 19.35
CA ARG A 47 36.57 20.15 19.72
C ARG A 47 36.61 19.88 21.22
N PHE A 48 36.37 20.90 22.04
CA PHE A 48 36.35 20.76 23.49
C PHE A 48 35.22 19.82 23.94
N ILE A 49 34.01 20.00 23.41
CA ILE A 49 32.87 19.12 23.67
C ILE A 49 33.18 17.70 23.20
N GLY A 50 33.72 17.54 22.00
CA GLY A 50 34.13 16.23 21.46
C GLY A 50 35.16 15.53 22.34
N ALA A 51 36.16 16.25 22.84
CA ALA A 51 37.16 15.71 23.76
C ALA A 51 36.56 15.31 25.12
N ALA A 52 35.66 16.14 25.67
CA ALA A 52 34.95 15.84 26.91
C ALA A 52 34.07 14.59 26.78
N LEU A 53 33.37 14.42 25.65
CA LEU A 53 32.56 13.25 25.35
C LEU A 53 33.40 12.00 25.05
N ALA A 54 34.59 12.16 24.45
CA ALA A 54 35.50 11.05 24.23
C ALA A 54 36.08 10.49 25.55
N ALA A 55 36.16 11.32 26.59
CA ALA A 55 36.60 10.90 27.92
C ALA A 55 35.55 10.07 28.68
N THR A 56 34.28 10.08 28.26
CA THR A 56 33.26 9.24 28.86
C THR A 56 33.45 7.78 28.47
N PRO A 57 33.59 6.84 29.43
CA PRO A 57 33.76 5.43 29.11
C PRO A 57 32.50 4.91 28.41
N LEU A 58 32.68 4.36 27.20
CA LEU A 58 31.60 3.70 26.48
C LEU A 58 31.22 2.41 27.20
N PRO A 59 29.92 2.07 27.31
CA PRO A 59 29.52 0.80 27.89
C PRO A 59 30.05 -0.36 27.04
N LEU A 60 30.59 -1.40 27.69
CA LEU A 60 31.19 -2.57 27.03
C LEU A 60 30.26 -3.25 26.01
N ASN A 61 28.94 -3.08 26.17
CA ASN A 61 27.91 -3.70 25.32
C ASN A 61 27.29 -2.71 24.32
N LEU A 62 27.91 -1.55 24.06
CA LEU A 62 27.33 -0.53 23.16
C LEU A 62 27.12 -1.08 21.75
N GLU A 63 28.08 -1.84 21.23
CA GLU A 63 27.99 -2.41 19.89
C GLU A 63 26.79 -3.37 19.77
N GLU A 64 26.59 -4.22 20.77
CA GLU A 64 25.48 -5.15 20.81
C GLU A 64 24.13 -4.42 20.90
N PHE A 65 24.06 -3.34 21.69
CA PHE A 65 22.87 -2.51 21.80
C PHE A 65 22.53 -1.80 20.48
N ILE A 66 23.53 -1.21 19.81
CA ILE A 66 23.36 -0.57 18.49
C ILE A 66 22.89 -1.61 17.46
N ARG A 67 23.56 -2.77 17.41
CA ARG A 67 23.22 -3.85 16.49
C ARG A 67 21.81 -4.37 16.72
N HIS A 68 21.39 -4.54 17.97
CA HIS A 68 20.05 -4.96 18.33
C HIS A 68 19.01 -3.93 17.87
N ARG A 69 19.26 -2.64 18.10
CA ARG A 69 18.33 -1.56 17.73
C ARG A 69 18.22 -1.35 16.22
N LEU A 70 19.31 -1.50 15.47
CA LEU A 70 19.29 -1.44 14.00
C LEU A 70 18.53 -2.62 13.40
N ARG A 71 18.71 -3.83 13.96
CA ARG A 71 18.00 -5.04 13.50
C ARG A 71 16.50 -5.01 13.80
N SER A 72 16.08 -4.45 14.92
CA SER A 72 14.66 -4.39 15.29
C SER A 72 13.86 -3.46 14.37
N LYS A 73 14.46 -2.33 13.95
CA LYS A 73 13.79 -1.36 13.09
C LYS A 73 13.65 -1.85 11.64
N SER A 74 14.69 -2.47 11.06
CA SER A 74 14.63 -2.88 9.64
C SER A 74 13.73 -4.09 9.39
N ARG A 75 13.62 -5.04 10.33
CA ARG A 75 12.79 -6.24 10.14
C ARG A 75 11.30 -5.95 10.12
N ALA A 76 10.83 -4.97 10.88
CA ALA A 76 9.40 -4.70 10.99
C ALA A 76 8.83 -4.09 9.70
N GLU A 77 9.50 -3.09 9.12
CA GLU A 77 9.07 -2.44 7.88
C GLU A 77 9.22 -3.35 6.66
N ILE A 78 10.34 -4.08 6.57
CA ILE A 78 10.57 -5.01 5.46
C ILE A 78 9.54 -6.16 5.48
N ARG A 79 9.11 -6.63 6.66
CA ARG A 79 8.11 -7.71 6.77
C ARG A 79 6.74 -7.30 6.25
N TRP A 80 6.31 -6.06 6.46
CA TRP A 80 5.03 -5.57 5.95
C TRP A 80 5.04 -5.42 4.42
N LEU A 81 6.16 -4.97 3.85
CA LEU A 81 6.35 -4.92 2.40
C LEU A 81 6.20 -6.30 1.74
N PHE A 82 6.77 -7.34 2.34
CA PHE A 82 6.62 -8.71 1.82
C PHE A 82 5.19 -9.27 1.90
N ILE A 83 4.31 -8.71 2.73
CA ILE A 83 2.90 -9.14 2.85
C ILE A 83 2.00 -8.31 1.92
N LEU A 84 2.24 -7.00 1.83
CA LEU A 84 1.39 -6.08 1.06
C LEU A 84 1.54 -6.26 -0.46
N ILE A 85 2.75 -6.52 -0.95
CA ILE A 85 3.01 -6.72 -2.39
C ILE A 85 2.23 -7.92 -2.95
N PRO A 86 2.31 -9.15 -2.39
CA PRO A 86 1.56 -10.28 -2.92
C PRO A 86 0.05 -10.13 -2.72
N ALA A 87 -0.40 -9.48 -1.62
CA ALA A 87 -1.81 -9.19 -1.42
C ALA A 87 -2.36 -8.25 -2.51
N ALA A 88 -1.64 -7.16 -2.81
CA ALA A 88 -2.00 -6.23 -3.87
C ALA A 88 -1.99 -6.92 -5.26
N ALA A 89 -0.98 -7.74 -5.53
CA ALA A 89 -0.90 -8.52 -6.77
C ALA A 89 -2.10 -9.48 -6.92
N LEU A 90 -2.47 -10.20 -5.85
CA LEU A 90 -3.61 -11.10 -5.86
C LEU A 90 -4.94 -10.36 -6.08
N THR A 91 -5.12 -9.21 -5.44
CA THR A 91 -6.31 -8.37 -5.65
C THR A 91 -6.40 -7.85 -7.08
N GLY A 92 -5.26 -7.49 -7.70
CA GLY A 92 -5.22 -7.07 -9.11
C GLY A 92 -5.62 -8.20 -10.07
N ILE A 93 -5.10 -9.41 -9.85
CA ILE A 93 -5.45 -10.58 -10.67
C ILE A 93 -6.94 -10.89 -10.55
N LEU A 94 -7.49 -10.87 -9.34
CA LEU A 94 -8.92 -11.10 -9.11
C LEU A 94 -9.77 -10.02 -9.79
N ALA A 95 -9.40 -8.75 -9.69
CA ALA A 95 -10.13 -7.65 -10.33
C ALA A 95 -10.17 -7.78 -11.86
N VAL A 96 -9.03 -8.12 -12.49
CA VAL A 96 -8.97 -8.34 -13.95
C VAL A 96 -9.83 -9.54 -14.37
N SER A 97 -9.78 -10.63 -13.59
CA SER A 97 -10.61 -11.81 -13.87
C SER A 97 -12.11 -11.55 -13.73
N ALA A 98 -12.51 -10.71 -12.76
CA ALA A 98 -13.90 -10.30 -12.57
C ALA A 98 -14.40 -9.40 -13.71
N ALA A 99 -13.56 -8.50 -14.22
CA ALA A 99 -13.89 -7.64 -15.36
C ALA A 99 -14.14 -8.46 -16.65
N GLY A 100 -13.31 -9.49 -16.90
CA GLY A 100 -13.51 -10.40 -18.03
C GLY A 100 -14.79 -11.24 -17.91
N LEU A 101 -15.12 -11.70 -16.70
CA LEU A 101 -16.36 -12.43 -16.45
C LEU A 101 -17.61 -11.58 -16.69
N TRP A 102 -17.57 -10.31 -16.32
CA TRP A 102 -18.71 -9.40 -16.49
C TRP A 102 -19.11 -9.22 -17.96
N SER A 103 -18.12 -9.01 -18.83
CA SER A 103 -18.35 -8.87 -20.28
C SER A 103 -18.93 -10.15 -20.92
N LEU A 104 -18.49 -11.33 -20.48
CA LEU A 104 -19.09 -12.59 -20.91
C LEU A 104 -20.54 -12.73 -20.43
N LEU A 105 -20.83 -12.27 -19.21
CA LEU A 105 -22.17 -12.32 -18.62
C LEU A 105 -23.14 -11.42 -19.39
N GLU A 106 -22.72 -10.21 -19.78
CA GLU A 106 -23.52 -9.30 -20.61
C GLU A 106 -23.88 -9.91 -21.97
N ASN A 107 -22.91 -10.55 -22.64
CA ASN A 107 -23.16 -11.18 -23.94
C ASN A 107 -24.09 -12.39 -23.84
N VAL A 108 -23.91 -13.24 -22.81
CA VAL A 108 -24.79 -14.38 -22.56
C VAL A 108 -26.21 -13.90 -22.20
N PHE A 109 -26.31 -12.83 -21.43
CA PHE A 109 -27.58 -12.23 -21.02
C PHE A 109 -28.33 -11.64 -22.22
N PHE A 110 -27.65 -10.90 -23.09
CA PHE A 110 -28.24 -10.34 -24.30
C PHE A 110 -28.72 -11.44 -25.26
N PHE A 111 -27.91 -12.50 -25.41
CA PHE A 111 -28.28 -13.67 -26.20
C PHE A 111 -29.48 -14.41 -25.61
N ALA A 112 -29.56 -14.54 -24.28
CA ALA A 112 -30.71 -15.13 -23.61
C ALA A 112 -32.00 -14.30 -23.80
N ILE A 113 -31.91 -12.97 -23.73
CA ILE A 113 -33.04 -12.05 -24.02
C ILE A 113 -33.53 -12.24 -25.46
N MET A 114 -32.60 -12.29 -26.42
CA MET A 114 -32.93 -12.45 -27.82
C MET A 114 -33.61 -13.81 -28.11
N LEU A 115 -33.20 -14.86 -27.42
CA LEU A 115 -33.63 -16.24 -27.68
C LEU A 115 -34.91 -16.64 -26.92
N ALA A 116 -35.16 -16.06 -25.74
CA ALA A 116 -36.34 -16.36 -24.92
C ALA A 116 -37.58 -15.53 -25.29
N GLY A 117 -37.42 -14.45 -26.07
CA GLY A 117 -38.48 -13.46 -26.27
C GLY A 117 -38.70 -12.61 -25.01
N GLY A 118 -38.91 -11.31 -25.19
CA GLY A 118 -38.86 -10.33 -24.09
C GLY A 118 -39.83 -10.61 -22.93
N THR A 119 -40.91 -11.35 -23.15
CA THR A 119 -41.94 -11.64 -22.14
C THR A 119 -41.51 -12.67 -21.10
N LEU A 120 -40.84 -13.75 -21.50
CA LEU A 120 -40.30 -14.75 -20.57
C LEU A 120 -39.15 -14.17 -19.73
N PHE A 121 -38.40 -13.23 -20.34
CA PHE A 121 -37.32 -12.55 -19.65
C PHE A 121 -37.82 -11.63 -18.54
N THR A 122 -38.89 -10.86 -18.78
CA THR A 122 -39.49 -10.00 -17.75
C THR A 122 -40.03 -10.79 -16.56
N GLU A 123 -40.64 -11.95 -16.79
CA GLU A 123 -41.13 -12.81 -15.70
C GLU A 123 -39.98 -13.42 -14.90
N ALA A 124 -38.94 -13.92 -15.58
CA ALA A 124 -37.74 -14.45 -14.92
C ALA A 124 -37.00 -13.38 -14.11
N ALA A 125 -36.87 -12.16 -14.65
CA ALA A 125 -36.23 -11.05 -13.96
C ALA A 125 -37.00 -10.64 -12.69
N LEU A 126 -38.33 -10.62 -12.73
CA LEU A 126 -39.17 -10.34 -11.56
C LEU A 126 -39.03 -11.43 -10.47
N ILE A 127 -38.95 -12.70 -10.85
CA ILE A 127 -38.74 -13.81 -9.92
C ILE A 127 -37.36 -13.71 -9.25
N ILE A 128 -36.31 -13.44 -10.02
CA ILE A 128 -34.94 -13.28 -9.50
C ILE A 128 -34.85 -12.06 -8.59
N ALA A 129 -35.44 -10.92 -8.97
CA ALA A 129 -35.48 -9.72 -8.13
C ALA A 129 -36.22 -9.99 -6.81
N GLY A 130 -37.30 -10.76 -6.84
CA GLY A 130 -38.01 -11.21 -5.64
C GLY A 130 -37.15 -12.07 -4.71
N LEU A 131 -36.42 -13.04 -5.28
CA LEU A 131 -35.50 -13.91 -4.53
C LEU A 131 -34.33 -13.12 -3.92
N LEU A 132 -33.72 -12.19 -4.67
CA LEU A 132 -32.65 -11.33 -4.17
C LEU A 132 -33.12 -10.43 -3.03
N ARG A 133 -34.33 -9.87 -3.14
CA ARG A 133 -34.93 -9.06 -2.06
C ARG A 133 -35.18 -9.89 -0.79
N GLN A 134 -35.69 -11.13 -0.93
CA GLN A 134 -35.88 -12.03 0.21
C GLN A 134 -34.55 -12.44 0.85
N ALA A 135 -33.51 -12.72 0.04
CA ALA A 135 -32.18 -13.03 0.54
C ALA A 135 -31.55 -11.84 1.28
N ALA A 136 -31.74 -10.61 0.78
CA ALA A 136 -31.28 -9.40 1.46
C ALA A 136 -31.97 -9.19 2.82
N LEU A 137 -33.29 -9.38 2.90
CA LEU A 137 -34.05 -9.32 4.15
C LEU A 137 -33.66 -10.41 5.15
N ALA A 138 -33.40 -11.63 4.67
CA ALA A 138 -32.91 -12.74 5.49
C ALA A 138 -31.48 -12.50 6.01
N SER A 139 -30.62 -11.87 5.20
CA SER A 139 -29.27 -11.47 5.63
C SER A 139 -29.30 -10.41 6.73
N LEU A 140 -30.28 -9.49 6.70
CA LEU A 140 -30.47 -8.46 7.72
C LEU A 140 -31.01 -9.03 9.04
N SER A 141 -31.68 -10.18 9.01
CA SER A 141 -32.24 -10.85 10.20
C SER A 141 -31.29 -11.87 10.84
N GLY A 142 -30.10 -12.08 10.27
CA GLY A 142 -29.06 -12.93 10.87
C GLY A 142 -29.22 -14.44 10.63
N GLU A 143 -30.24 -14.87 9.90
CA GLU A 143 -30.45 -16.28 9.53
C GLU A 143 -29.88 -16.56 8.14
N LEU A 144 -28.54 -16.63 8.04
CA LEU A 144 -27.82 -16.67 6.76
C LEU A 144 -27.98 -17.96 5.92
N ALA A 145 -28.53 -19.05 6.46
CA ALA A 145 -28.30 -20.37 5.88
C ALA A 145 -29.24 -20.73 4.71
N LEU A 146 -30.53 -20.37 4.79
CA LEU A 146 -31.55 -20.93 3.89
C LEU A 146 -31.65 -20.28 2.49
N PRO A 147 -31.58 -18.95 2.33
CA PRO A 147 -31.72 -18.32 1.01
C PRO A 147 -30.52 -18.62 0.11
N ALA A 148 -29.32 -18.64 0.67
CA ALA A 148 -28.09 -18.95 -0.06
C ALA A 148 -28.10 -20.42 -0.53
N LEU A 149 -28.54 -21.37 0.32
CA LEU A 149 -28.69 -22.77 -0.07
C LEU A 149 -29.71 -22.95 -1.20
N MET A 150 -30.82 -22.21 -1.18
CA MET A 150 -31.83 -22.26 -2.25
C MET A 150 -31.27 -21.78 -3.60
N VAL A 151 -30.49 -20.70 -3.62
CA VAL A 151 -29.82 -20.21 -4.83
C VAL A 151 -28.80 -21.23 -5.35
N ILE A 152 -28.02 -21.85 -4.45
CA ILE A 152 -27.04 -22.89 -4.81
C ILE A 152 -27.74 -24.12 -5.39
N VAL A 153 -28.80 -24.61 -4.76
CA VAL A 153 -29.59 -25.76 -5.24
C VAL A 153 -30.21 -25.46 -6.59
N PHE A 154 -30.76 -24.26 -6.79
CA PHE A 154 -31.31 -23.84 -8.08
C PHE A 154 -30.24 -23.83 -9.18
N CYS A 155 -29.08 -23.23 -8.92
CA CYS A 155 -27.95 -23.21 -9.85
C CYS A 155 -27.46 -24.62 -10.21
N LEU A 156 -27.32 -25.51 -9.22
CA LEU A 156 -26.90 -26.90 -9.44
C LEU A 156 -27.94 -27.69 -10.25
N THR A 157 -29.22 -27.47 -9.99
CA THR A 157 -30.32 -28.13 -10.72
C THR A 157 -30.35 -27.66 -12.17
N TRP A 158 -30.15 -26.36 -12.40
CA TRP A 158 -30.05 -25.77 -13.73
C TRP A 158 -28.86 -26.31 -14.53
N ILE A 159 -27.67 -26.38 -13.91
CA ILE A 159 -26.47 -26.97 -14.53
C ILE A 159 -26.74 -28.43 -14.92
N LYS A 160 -27.37 -29.22 -14.04
CA LYS A 160 -27.68 -30.63 -14.31
C LYS A 160 -28.68 -30.81 -15.46
N ILE A 161 -29.69 -29.93 -15.56
CA ILE A 161 -30.64 -29.93 -16.69
C ILE A 161 -29.93 -29.57 -18.00
N ARG A 162 -29.02 -28.60 -17.96
CA ARG A 162 -28.25 -28.19 -19.15
C ARG A 162 -27.29 -29.29 -19.62
N LEU A 163 -26.59 -29.95 -18.69
CA LEU A 163 -25.73 -31.10 -18.98
C LEU A 163 -26.51 -32.28 -19.57
N ARG A 164 -27.77 -32.48 -19.16
CA ARG A 164 -28.65 -33.50 -19.75
C ARG A 164 -29.12 -33.16 -21.17
N LYS A 165 -29.23 -31.88 -21.52
CA LYS A 165 -29.75 -31.41 -22.81
C LYS A 165 -28.68 -31.05 -23.84
N GLY A 166 -27.40 -31.05 -23.47
CA GLY A 166 -26.31 -30.67 -24.39
C GLY A 166 -24.95 -31.19 -23.95
N GLY A 167 -24.73 -32.50 -24.13
CA GLY A 167 -23.38 -33.02 -24.38
C GLY A 167 -23.21 -33.18 -25.89
N PRO A 168 -22.27 -32.49 -26.55
CA PRO A 168 -21.88 -32.83 -27.90
C PRO A 168 -21.07 -34.13 -27.84
N ALA A 169 -21.66 -35.23 -28.31
CA ALA A 169 -20.93 -36.42 -28.69
C ALA A 169 -21.22 -36.68 -30.16
N HIS A 170 -20.20 -36.36 -30.96
CA HIS A 170 -19.96 -36.79 -32.33
C HIS A 170 -20.72 -38.05 -32.78
N ALA A 171 -21.53 -37.88 -33.82
CA ALA A 171 -21.65 -38.79 -34.96
C ALA A 171 -22.06 -37.93 -36.17
#